data_AF-A0A560CQL0-F1
#
_entry.id   AF-A0A560CQL0-F1
#
_cell.length_a   1.000
_cell.length_b   1.000
_cell.length_c   1.000
_cell.angle_alpha   90.00
_cell.angle_beta   90.00
_cell.angle_gamma   90.00
#
_symmetry.space_group_name_H-M   'P 1'
#
loop_
_entity.id
_entity.type
_entity.pdbx_description
1 polymer ?
#
loop_
_entity_poly.entity_id
_entity_poly.type
_entity_poly.pdbx_seq_one_letter_code
_entity_poly.pdbx_strand_id
1 'polypeptide(L)'
;MYYFSNGGFYRTEIHGDAIPADAVPLTDDEHAALFAGQSEGKVLVTDADGRPALADPPAPVLTLAERRAAVAAAVDARRDQLMAEGAEHGGKRFALDGTSRTDLGGMATTGVLVLMGALDWPADYATGWIAADNTRLPLPTPQDGIALAAAVAGRYAALVQAARTIKDAVLASDEPESIDITEGWPE
;
A
#
# COMPACT_ATOMS: atom_id res chain seq x y z
N MET A 1 4.46 20.00 -48.55
CA MET A 1 5.38 20.67 -47.59
C MET A 1 4.60 20.98 -46.32
N TYR A 2 5.12 20.58 -45.16
CA TYR A 2 4.50 20.89 -43.87
C TYR A 2 5.13 22.11 -43.23
N TYR A 3 4.37 22.79 -42.39
CA TYR A 3 4.84 23.91 -41.58
C TYR A 3 4.30 23.74 -40.15
N PHE A 4 5.02 24.25 -39.17
CA PHE A 4 4.59 24.23 -37.77
C PHE A 4 4.60 25.65 -37.21
N SER A 5 3.51 26.02 -36.55
CA SER A 5 3.39 27.27 -35.79
C SER A 5 2.32 27.08 -34.71
N ASN A 6 2.46 27.76 -33.57
CA ASN A 6 1.44 27.83 -32.51
C ASN A 6 0.91 26.46 -32.04
N GLY A 7 1.75 25.43 -31.99
CA GLY A 7 1.36 24.09 -31.57
C GLY A 7 0.56 23.29 -32.61
N GLY A 8 0.43 23.79 -33.84
CA GLY A 8 -0.33 23.16 -34.92
C GLY A 8 0.49 22.95 -36.19
N PHE A 9 0.06 21.97 -37.00
CA PHE A 9 0.63 21.71 -38.32
C PHE A 9 -0.20 22.35 -39.42
N TYR A 10 0.49 22.95 -40.37
CA TYR A 10 -0.07 23.56 -41.57
C TYR A 10 0.52 22.89 -42.80
N ARG A 11 -0.22 22.98 -43.90
CA ARG A 11 0.15 22.36 -45.16
C ARG A 11 -0.26 23.27 -46.30
N THR A 12 0.66 23.56 -47.23
CA THR A 12 0.43 24.51 -48.32
C THR A 12 -0.78 24.15 -49.18
N GLU A 13 -0.98 22.87 -49.47
CA GLU A 13 -2.10 22.42 -50.31
C GLU A 13 -3.48 22.59 -49.66
N ILE A 14 -3.52 22.76 -48.33
CA ILE A 14 -4.76 22.90 -47.54
C ILE A 14 -4.96 24.36 -47.10
N HIS A 15 -3.89 25.03 -46.66
CA HIS A 15 -3.97 26.30 -45.96
C HIS A 15 -3.53 27.50 -46.82
N GLY A 16 -2.73 27.30 -47.88
CA GLY A 16 -2.30 28.38 -48.78
C GLY A 16 -1.78 29.62 -48.04
N ASP A 17 -2.38 30.77 -48.31
CA ASP A 17 -2.02 32.07 -47.70
C ASP A 17 -2.40 32.21 -46.22
N ALA A 18 -3.13 31.24 -45.65
CA ALA A 18 -3.50 31.22 -44.23
C ALA A 18 -2.40 30.62 -43.33
N ILE A 19 -1.26 30.22 -43.89
CA ILE A 19 -0.11 29.74 -43.11
C ILE A 19 0.52 30.92 -42.36
N PRO A 20 0.73 30.82 -41.04
CA PRO A 20 1.38 31.88 -40.27
C PRO A 20 2.77 32.25 -40.81
N ALA A 21 3.11 33.55 -40.78
CA ALA A 21 4.40 34.04 -41.28
C ALA A 21 5.59 33.57 -40.43
N ASP A 22 5.36 33.17 -39.19
CA ASP A 22 6.34 32.61 -38.26
C ASP A 22 6.45 31.07 -38.37
N ALA A 23 5.73 30.45 -39.29
CA ALA A 23 5.69 29.00 -39.39
C ALA A 23 7.01 28.42 -39.91
N VAL A 24 7.53 27.43 -39.19
CA VAL A 24 8.79 26.77 -39.53
C VAL A 24 8.52 25.61 -40.49
N PRO A 25 9.23 25.51 -41.63
CA PRO A 25 9.07 24.42 -42.56
C PRO A 25 9.51 23.08 -41.95
N LEU A 26 8.77 22.02 -42.29
CA LEU A 26 9.04 20.63 -41.95
C LEU A 26 9.04 19.77 -43.21
N THR A 27 9.98 18.85 -43.27
CA THR A 27 9.96 17.73 -44.21
C THR A 27 8.85 16.74 -43.89
N ASP A 28 8.46 15.93 -44.88
CA ASP A 28 7.45 14.89 -44.68
C ASP A 28 7.91 13.84 -43.65
N ASP A 29 9.22 13.54 -43.61
CA ASP A 29 9.82 12.60 -42.64
C ASP A 29 9.81 13.17 -41.21
N GLU A 30 10.11 14.46 -41.03
CA GLU A 30 10.00 15.13 -39.72
C GLU A 30 8.55 15.11 -39.22
N HIS A 31 7.60 15.47 -40.07
CA HIS A 31 6.18 15.39 -39.71
C HIS A 31 5.75 13.95 -39.38
N ALA A 32 6.18 12.95 -40.16
CA ALA A 32 5.86 11.54 -39.91
C ALA A 32 6.43 11.05 -38.57
N ALA A 33 7.66 11.44 -38.22
CA ALA A 33 8.29 11.10 -36.94
C ALA A 33 7.56 11.72 -35.75
N LEU A 34 7.16 13.00 -35.86
CA LEU A 34 6.37 13.68 -34.83
C LEU A 34 5.00 13.02 -34.64
N PHE A 35 4.34 12.64 -35.73
CA PHE A 35 3.05 11.96 -35.68
C PHE A 35 3.17 10.55 -35.05
N ALA A 36 4.21 9.79 -35.40
CA ALA A 36 4.50 8.50 -34.79
C ALA A 36 4.72 8.63 -33.27
N GLY A 37 5.53 9.60 -32.83
CA GLY A 37 5.77 9.81 -31.41
C GLY A 37 4.53 10.24 -30.62
N GLN A 38 3.63 11.03 -31.22
CA GLN A 38 2.33 11.31 -30.61
C GLN A 38 1.49 10.04 -30.44
N SER A 39 1.51 9.13 -31.42
CA SER A 39 0.81 7.84 -31.31
C SER A 39 1.42 6.91 -30.25
N GLU A 40 2.68 7.13 -29.88
CA GLU A 40 3.37 6.45 -28.78
C GLU A 40 3.13 7.12 -27.41
N GLY A 41 2.31 8.18 -27.36
CA GLY A 41 1.91 8.86 -26.12
C GLY A 41 2.80 10.03 -25.70
N LYS A 42 3.75 10.46 -26.55
CA LYS A 42 4.51 11.69 -26.34
C LYS A 42 3.66 12.91 -26.66
N VAL A 43 4.00 14.05 -26.06
CA VAL A 43 3.34 15.34 -26.33
C VAL A 43 4.21 16.19 -27.25
N LEU A 44 3.56 16.96 -28.10
CA LEU A 44 4.22 17.93 -28.96
C LEU A 44 4.51 19.19 -28.15
N VAL A 45 5.78 19.58 -28.08
CA VAL A 45 6.23 20.82 -27.46
C VAL A 45 6.96 21.68 -28.49
N THR A 46 7.04 22.97 -28.22
CA THR A 46 7.85 23.89 -29.02
C THR A 46 9.20 24.08 -28.33
N ASP A 47 10.29 23.83 -29.05
CA ASP A 47 11.65 24.02 -28.52
C ASP A 47 12.07 25.51 -28.54
N ALA A 48 13.33 25.77 -28.14
CA ALA A 48 13.87 27.12 -28.07
C ALA A 48 13.98 27.82 -29.43
N ASP A 49 14.02 27.06 -30.52
CA ASP A 49 14.13 27.56 -31.90
C ASP A 49 12.75 27.70 -32.58
N GLY A 50 11.65 27.48 -31.85
CA GLY A 50 10.29 27.54 -32.39
C GLY A 50 9.89 26.28 -33.17
N ARG A 51 10.67 25.19 -33.07
CA ARG A 51 10.42 23.94 -33.79
C ARG A 51 9.64 22.94 -32.95
N PRO A 52 8.86 22.05 -33.59
CA PRO A 52 8.16 21.00 -32.88
C PRO A 52 9.15 19.92 -32.44
N ALA A 53 9.06 19.55 -31.17
CA ALA A 53 9.79 18.45 -30.58
C ALA A 53 8.83 17.53 -29.80
N LEU A 54 9.23 16.28 -29.60
CA LEU A 54 8.49 15.34 -28.78
C LEU A 54 9.06 15.31 -27.37
N ALA A 55 8.20 15.48 -26.38
CA ALA A 55 8.55 15.32 -24.97
C ALA A 55 7.67 14.25 -24.34
N ASP A 56 8.13 13.65 -23.25
CA ASP A 56 7.26 12.80 -22.44
C ASP A 56 6.21 13.70 -21.75
N PRO A 57 4.96 13.23 -21.62
CA PRO A 57 3.93 13.98 -20.90
C PRO A 57 4.39 14.23 -19.46
N PRO A 58 4.00 15.37 -18.85
CA PRO A 58 4.27 15.59 -17.43
C PRO A 58 3.64 14.47 -16.61
N ALA A 59 4.31 14.08 -15.52
CA ALA A 59 3.76 13.10 -14.60
C ALA A 59 2.37 13.57 -14.11
N PRO A 60 1.38 12.68 -14.03
CA PRO A 60 0.06 13.04 -13.53
C PRO A 60 0.18 13.55 -12.10
N VAL A 61 -0.41 14.72 -11.83
CA VAL A 61 -0.52 15.26 -10.47
C VAL A 61 -1.65 14.53 -9.78
N LEU A 62 -1.32 13.75 -8.74
CA LEU A 62 -2.31 13.04 -7.96
C LEU A 62 -3.22 14.01 -7.22
N THR A 63 -4.51 13.72 -7.22
CA THR A 63 -5.48 14.41 -6.37
C THR A 63 -5.18 14.13 -4.89
N LEU A 64 -5.67 14.98 -3.99
CA LEU A 64 -5.54 14.75 -2.55
C LEU A 64 -6.14 13.40 -2.11
N ALA A 65 -7.23 12.97 -2.76
CA ALA A 65 -7.86 11.68 -2.48
C ALA A 65 -6.94 10.50 -2.87
N GLU A 66 -6.31 10.56 -4.05
CA GLU A 66 -5.37 9.53 -4.51
C GLU A 66 -4.12 9.48 -3.63
N ARG A 67 -3.59 10.65 -3.23
CA ARG A 67 -2.47 10.75 -2.29
C ARG A 67 -2.78 10.11 -0.95
N ARG A 68 -3.93 10.44 -0.35
CA ARG A 68 -4.40 9.82 0.90
C ARG A 68 -4.58 8.30 0.75
N ALA A 69 -5.13 7.85 -0.37
CA ALA A 69 -5.30 6.42 -0.65
C ALA A 69 -3.94 5.69 -0.76
N ALA A 70 -2.95 6.30 -1.41
CA ALA A 70 -1.61 5.73 -1.52
C ALA A 70 -0.93 5.57 -0.14
N VAL A 71 -1.00 6.60 0.71
CA VAL A 71 -0.44 6.52 2.07
C VAL A 71 -1.22 5.52 2.93
N ALA A 72 -2.56 5.49 2.85
CA ALA A 72 -3.38 4.51 3.56
C ALA A 72 -3.04 3.06 3.17
N ALA A 73 -2.79 2.79 1.88
CA ALA A 73 -2.33 1.49 1.41
C ALA A 73 -0.94 1.12 1.97
N ALA A 74 -0.04 2.09 2.10
CA ALA A 74 1.26 1.89 2.74
C ALA A 74 1.13 1.55 4.24
N VAL A 75 0.19 2.19 4.94
CA VAL A 75 -0.13 1.85 6.35
C VAL A 75 -0.68 0.43 6.46
N ASP A 76 -1.56 0.03 5.55
CA ASP A 76 -2.08 -1.35 5.52
C ASP A 76 -0.97 -2.36 5.25
N ALA A 77 -0.06 -2.08 4.30
CA ALA A 77 1.10 -2.92 4.04
C ALA A 77 2.03 -3.04 5.27
N ARG A 78 2.24 -1.95 6.01
CA ARG A 78 3.05 -1.97 7.23
C ARG A 78 2.39 -2.79 8.34
N ARG A 79 1.08 -2.64 8.55
CA ARG A 79 0.32 -3.49 9.48
C ARG A 79 0.49 -4.96 9.12
N ASP A 80 0.35 -5.29 7.84
CA ASP A 80 0.38 -6.69 7.39
C ASP A 80 1.77 -7.32 7.56
N GLN A 81 2.85 -6.54 7.38
CA GLN A 81 4.21 -6.97 7.75
C GLN A 81 4.32 -7.29 9.25
N LEU A 82 3.82 -6.40 10.12
CA LEU A 82 3.85 -6.61 11.57
C LEU A 82 2.96 -7.78 12.02
N MET A 83 1.84 -8.02 11.32
CA MET A 83 0.99 -9.18 11.55
C MET A 83 1.71 -10.48 11.19
N ALA A 84 2.54 -10.48 10.13
CA ALA A 84 3.33 -11.63 9.71
C ALA A 84 4.46 -11.99 10.70
N GLU A 85 4.98 -11.02 11.46
CA GLU A 85 5.95 -11.27 12.55
C GLU A 85 5.36 -12.07 13.72
N GLY A 86 4.04 -11.97 13.93
CA GLY A 86 3.32 -12.67 15.00
C GLY A 86 3.49 -12.04 16.39
N ALA A 87 2.74 -12.57 17.36
CA ALA A 87 2.82 -12.14 18.76
C ALA A 87 3.92 -12.87 19.52
N GLU A 88 4.68 -12.10 20.30
CA GLU A 88 5.62 -12.65 21.27
C GLU A 88 4.86 -13.14 22.51
N HIS A 89 5.18 -14.35 22.95
CA HIS A 89 4.82 -14.85 24.26
C HIS A 89 5.78 -15.97 24.68
N GLY A 90 6.34 -15.89 25.89
CA GLY A 90 7.21 -16.94 26.42
C GLY A 90 8.48 -17.17 25.58
N GLY A 91 9.01 -16.12 24.95
CA GLY A 91 10.19 -16.19 24.09
C GLY A 91 9.93 -16.83 22.71
N LYS A 92 8.66 -16.98 22.32
CA LYS A 92 8.23 -17.57 21.04
C LYS A 92 7.29 -16.65 20.30
N ARG A 93 7.15 -16.86 18.99
CA ARG A 93 6.24 -16.10 18.11
C ARG A 93 5.05 -16.96 17.68
N PHE A 94 3.87 -16.36 17.69
CA PHE A 94 2.60 -17.02 17.35
C PHE A 94 1.86 -16.24 16.26
N ALA A 95 1.28 -16.97 15.32
CA ALA A 95 0.59 -16.37 14.19
C ALA A 95 -0.67 -15.59 14.63
N LEU A 96 -0.96 -14.50 13.91
CA LEU A 96 -2.08 -13.58 14.19
C LEU A 96 -3.26 -13.76 13.22
N ASP A 97 -3.20 -14.77 12.36
CA ASP A 97 -4.24 -15.05 11.39
C ASP A 97 -5.57 -15.47 12.06
N GLY A 98 -6.65 -15.46 11.27
CA GLY A 98 -8.00 -15.73 11.78
C GLY A 98 -8.16 -17.11 12.41
N THR A 99 -7.50 -18.13 11.85
CA THR A 99 -7.56 -19.51 12.35
C THR A 99 -6.85 -19.60 13.70
N SER A 100 -5.59 -19.14 13.76
CA SER A 100 -4.80 -19.15 14.99
C SER A 100 -5.50 -18.43 16.14
N ARG A 101 -6.09 -17.26 15.89
CA ARG A 101 -6.86 -16.51 16.90
C ARG A 101 -8.13 -17.21 17.33
N THR A 102 -8.82 -17.89 16.42
CA THR A 102 -10.04 -18.65 16.73
C THR A 102 -9.73 -19.85 17.62
N ASP A 103 -8.70 -20.62 17.26
CA ASP A 103 -8.29 -21.81 18.01
C ASP A 103 -7.80 -21.45 19.41
N LEU A 104 -6.97 -20.40 19.53
CA LEU A 104 -6.53 -19.87 20.81
C LEU A 104 -7.70 -19.31 21.64
N GLY A 105 -8.68 -18.67 21.02
CA GLY A 105 -9.91 -18.24 21.70
C GLY A 105 -10.73 -19.41 22.25
N GLY A 106 -10.82 -20.50 21.50
CA GLY A 106 -11.43 -21.76 21.94
C GLY A 106 -10.71 -22.34 23.16
N MET A 107 -9.38 -22.46 23.09
CA MET A 107 -8.58 -22.95 24.20
C MET A 107 -8.67 -22.03 25.43
N ALA A 108 -8.70 -20.71 25.26
CA ALA A 108 -8.87 -19.77 26.38
C ALA A 108 -10.24 -19.93 27.04
N THR A 109 -11.29 -20.15 26.25
CA THR A 109 -12.64 -20.45 26.75
C THR A 109 -12.65 -21.75 27.56
N THR A 110 -12.00 -22.81 27.08
CA THR A 110 -11.79 -24.03 27.86
C THR A 110 -11.07 -23.74 29.17
N GLY A 111 -9.99 -22.96 29.14
CA GLY A 111 -9.24 -22.58 30.34
C GLY A 111 -10.11 -21.87 31.37
N VAL A 112 -10.96 -20.94 30.94
CA VAL A 112 -11.90 -20.23 31.82
C VAL A 112 -12.90 -21.21 32.46
N LEU A 113 -13.45 -22.15 31.69
CA LEU A 113 -14.38 -23.17 32.22
C LEU A 113 -13.69 -24.09 33.24
N VAL A 114 -12.41 -24.39 33.07
CA VAL A 114 -11.62 -25.13 34.07
C VAL A 114 -11.48 -24.33 35.37
N LEU A 115 -11.17 -23.04 35.27
CA LEU A 115 -11.07 -22.16 36.45
C LEU A 115 -12.41 -22.01 37.18
N MET A 116 -13.53 -22.16 36.46
CA MET A 116 -14.87 -22.19 37.04
C MET A 116 -15.26 -23.57 37.62
N GLY A 117 -14.38 -24.58 37.52
CA GLY A 117 -14.63 -25.95 37.99
C GLY A 117 -15.60 -26.76 37.13
N ALA A 118 -15.87 -26.32 35.90
CA ALA A 118 -16.80 -26.99 34.98
C ALA A 118 -16.12 -28.08 34.13
N LEU A 119 -14.80 -28.00 33.97
CA LEU A 119 -13.98 -28.92 33.17
C LEU A 119 -12.65 -29.21 33.87
N ASP A 120 -11.98 -30.27 33.46
CA ASP A 120 -10.56 -30.51 33.75
C ASP A 120 -9.69 -29.96 32.62
N TRP A 121 -8.46 -29.55 32.92
CA TRP A 121 -7.52 -29.06 31.90
C TRP A 121 -7.11 -30.21 30.96
N PRO A 122 -7.36 -30.12 29.64
CA PRO A 122 -7.03 -31.20 28.72
C PRO A 122 -5.52 -31.46 28.65
N ALA A 123 -5.13 -32.74 28.74
CA ALA A 123 -3.71 -33.15 28.66
C ALA A 123 -3.04 -32.73 27.32
N ASP A 124 -3.82 -32.70 26.23
CA ASP A 124 -3.33 -32.26 24.93
C ASP A 124 -2.98 -30.77 24.92
N TYR A 125 -3.77 -29.93 25.59
CA TYR A 125 -3.41 -28.52 25.78
C TYR A 125 -2.25 -28.36 26.76
N ALA A 126 -2.18 -29.18 27.81
CA ALA A 126 -1.05 -29.17 28.74
C ALA A 126 0.30 -29.44 28.06
N THR A 127 0.30 -30.26 26.99
CA THR A 127 1.48 -30.53 26.16
C THR A 127 2.01 -29.27 25.46
N GLY A 128 1.14 -28.29 25.21
CA GLY A 128 1.52 -26.97 24.72
C GLY A 128 1.10 -26.66 23.30
N TRP A 129 1.28 -25.40 22.92
CA TRP A 129 0.90 -24.84 21.63
C TRP A 129 2.07 -24.76 20.66
N ILE A 130 1.81 -24.90 19.36
CA ILE A 130 2.85 -24.82 18.32
C ILE A 130 3.12 -23.36 17.97
N ALA A 131 4.36 -22.93 18.12
CA ALA A 131 4.86 -21.62 17.71
C ALA A 131 5.23 -21.61 16.22
N ALA A 132 5.48 -20.42 15.67
CA ALA A 132 5.81 -20.21 14.26
C ALA A 132 7.11 -20.94 13.82
N ASP A 133 8.02 -21.23 14.75
CA ASP A 133 9.23 -22.01 14.51
C ASP A 133 9.00 -23.54 14.59
N ASN A 134 7.74 -23.98 14.63
CA ASN A 134 7.31 -25.37 14.83
C ASN A 134 7.73 -26.00 16.16
N THR A 135 8.17 -25.21 17.13
CA THR A 135 8.44 -25.71 18.49
C THR A 135 7.22 -25.53 19.39
N ARG A 136 7.19 -26.26 20.52
CA ARG A 136 6.10 -26.17 21.51
C ARG A 136 6.41 -25.17 22.60
N LEU A 137 5.42 -24.34 22.94
CA LEU A 137 5.35 -23.66 24.24
C LEU A 137 4.51 -24.51 25.20
N PRO A 138 5.08 -25.08 26.28
CA PRO A 138 4.30 -25.84 27.27
C PRO A 138 3.25 -24.95 27.95
N LEU A 139 2.05 -25.50 28.17
CA LEU A 139 0.93 -24.80 28.83
C LEU A 139 0.37 -25.64 30.00
N PRO A 140 1.17 -25.91 31.04
CA PRO A 140 0.81 -26.88 32.08
C PRO A 140 -0.48 -26.52 32.83
N THR A 141 -0.89 -25.25 32.83
CA THR A 141 -2.11 -24.77 33.49
C THR A 141 -3.06 -24.08 32.51
N PRO A 142 -4.37 -24.00 32.81
CA PRO A 142 -5.30 -23.21 32.03
C PRO A 142 -4.91 -21.71 31.98
N GLN A 143 -4.27 -21.19 33.02
CA GLN A 143 -3.76 -19.81 33.07
C GLN A 143 -2.70 -19.56 31.98
N ASP A 144 -1.82 -20.52 31.73
CA ASP A 144 -0.79 -20.39 30.68
C ASP A 144 -1.44 -20.27 29.30
N GLY A 145 -2.45 -21.11 29.03
CA GLY A 145 -3.23 -21.03 27.80
C GLY A 145 -3.93 -19.67 27.67
N ILE A 146 -4.64 -19.23 28.70
CA ILE A 146 -5.32 -17.92 28.70
C ILE A 146 -4.32 -16.79 28.45
N ALA A 147 -3.13 -16.83 29.05
CA ALA A 147 -2.09 -15.82 28.87
C ALA A 147 -1.59 -15.77 27.41
N LEU A 148 -1.35 -16.94 26.79
CA LEU A 148 -0.97 -17.01 25.37
C LEU A 148 -2.06 -16.42 24.47
N ALA A 149 -3.32 -16.83 24.66
CA ALA A 149 -4.43 -16.31 23.86
C ALA A 149 -4.61 -14.80 24.04
N ALA A 150 -4.44 -14.29 25.26
CA ALA A 150 -4.49 -12.86 25.55
C ALA A 150 -3.36 -12.07 24.87
N ALA A 151 -2.13 -12.60 24.86
CA ALA A 151 -1.01 -11.98 24.15
C ALA A 151 -1.26 -11.87 22.64
N VAL A 152 -1.74 -12.96 22.01
CA VAL A 152 -2.06 -12.98 20.58
C VAL A 152 -3.22 -12.04 20.25
N ALA A 153 -4.31 -12.09 21.01
CA ALA A 153 -5.47 -11.21 20.81
C ALA A 153 -5.11 -9.74 21.04
N GLY A 154 -4.31 -9.45 22.07
CA GLY A 154 -3.85 -8.13 22.44
C GLY A 154 -2.99 -7.49 21.34
N ARG A 155 -1.98 -8.21 20.83
CA ARG A 155 -1.15 -7.70 19.74
C ARG A 155 -1.95 -7.46 18.47
N TYR A 156 -2.83 -8.40 18.10
CA TYR A 156 -3.71 -8.22 16.94
C TYR A 156 -4.54 -6.94 17.06
N ALA A 157 -5.20 -6.76 18.21
CA ALA A 157 -6.02 -5.58 18.45
C ALA A 157 -5.19 -4.29 18.42
N ALA A 158 -4.02 -4.28 19.06
CA ALA A 158 -3.13 -3.12 19.09
C ALA A 158 -2.67 -2.70 17.69
N LEU A 159 -2.27 -3.67 16.84
CA LEU A 159 -1.87 -3.40 15.45
C LEU A 159 -3.02 -2.84 14.61
N VAL A 160 -4.25 -3.36 14.78
CA VAL A 160 -5.43 -2.87 14.07
C VAL A 160 -5.76 -1.43 14.49
N GLN A 161 -5.72 -1.13 15.79
CA GLN A 161 -6.02 0.21 16.31
C GLN A 161 -4.94 1.24 15.95
N ALA A 162 -3.66 0.84 15.97
CA ALA A 162 -2.56 1.68 15.51
C ALA A 162 -2.74 2.05 14.02
N ALA A 163 -3.00 1.06 13.16
CA ALA A 163 -3.25 1.31 11.74
C ALA A 163 -4.44 2.26 11.51
N ARG A 164 -5.53 2.11 12.28
CA ARG A 164 -6.69 3.02 12.18
C ARG A 164 -6.31 4.44 12.58
N THR A 165 -5.60 4.61 13.69
CA THR A 165 -5.16 5.91 14.20
C THR A 165 -4.30 6.65 13.18
N ILE A 166 -3.33 5.96 12.57
CA ILE A 166 -2.48 6.56 11.51
C ILE A 166 -3.34 6.92 10.29
N LYS A 167 -4.27 6.06 9.87
CA LYS A 167 -5.17 6.37 8.74
C LYS A 167 -6.15 7.51 9.02
N ASP A 168 -6.55 7.72 10.27
CA ASP A 168 -7.32 8.90 10.68
C ASP A 168 -6.50 10.18 10.52
N ALA A 169 -5.21 10.16 10.90
CA ALA A 169 -4.31 11.29 10.66
C ALA A 169 -4.11 11.55 9.15
N VAL A 170 -3.96 10.50 8.34
CA VAL A 170 -3.87 10.60 6.86
C VAL A 170 -5.12 11.24 6.28
N LEU A 171 -6.29 10.83 6.74
CA LEU A 171 -7.55 11.39 6.26
C LEU A 171 -7.73 12.87 6.63
N ALA A 172 -7.20 13.29 7.79
CA ALA A 172 -7.28 14.67 8.27
C ALA A 172 -6.22 15.61 7.67
N SER A 173 -5.14 15.08 7.09
CA SER A 173 -4.02 15.88 6.55
C SER A 173 -4.20 16.26 5.08
N ASP A 174 -3.85 17.50 4.72
CA ASP A 174 -3.73 17.96 3.33
C ASP A 174 -2.38 17.58 2.70
N GLU A 175 -1.44 17.13 3.54
CA GLU A 175 -0.11 16.63 3.20
C GLU A 175 0.11 15.22 3.78
N PRO A 176 -0.62 14.19 3.31
CA PRO A 176 -0.58 12.86 3.89
C PRO A 176 0.81 12.20 3.89
N GLU A 177 1.70 12.54 2.95
CA GLU A 177 3.07 11.99 2.85
C GLU A 177 4.01 12.54 3.93
N SER A 178 3.62 13.60 4.65
CA SER A 178 4.38 14.10 5.80
C SER A 178 4.18 13.26 7.06
N ILE A 179 3.17 12.37 7.07
CA ILE A 179 2.87 11.53 8.22
C ILE A 179 3.87 10.38 8.27
N ASP A 180 4.57 10.26 9.39
CA ASP A 180 5.44 9.12 9.63
C ASP A 180 4.59 7.86 9.91
N ILE A 181 4.53 6.99 8.91
CA ILE A 181 3.81 5.71 9.01
C ILE A 181 4.65 4.60 9.65
N THR A 182 5.90 4.87 10.02
CA THR A 182 6.80 3.91 10.67
C THR A 182 6.71 3.96 12.19
N GLU A 183 6.16 5.04 12.75
CA GLU A 183 5.90 5.23 14.17
C GLU A 183 4.46 4.88 14.57
N GLY A 184 4.21 4.81 15.88
CA GLY A 184 2.86 4.58 16.44
C GLY A 184 2.41 3.11 16.47
N TRP A 185 3.29 2.17 16.12
CA TRP A 185 3.02 0.73 16.21
C TRP A 185 3.41 0.15 17.57
N PRO A 186 2.67 -0.84 18.10
CA PRO A 186 3.05 -1.57 19.31
C PRO A 186 4.32 -2.40 19.08
N GLU A 187 5.16 -2.54 20.12
CA GLU A 187 6.31 -3.46 20.14
C GLU A 187 5.89 -4.93 20.01
#